data_AF-A0A2X3I9L3-F1
#
_entry.id   AF-A0A2X3I9L3-F1
#
_cell.length_a   1.000
_cell.length_b   1.000
_cell.length_c   1.000
_cell.angle_alpha   90.00
_cell.angle_beta   90.00
_cell.angle_gamma   90.00
#
_symmetry.space_group_name_H-M   'P 1'
#
loop_
_entity.id
_entity.type
_entity.pdbx_description
1 polymer ?
#
loop_
_entity_poly.entity_id
_entity_poly.type
_entity_poly.pdbx_seq_one_letter_code
_entity_poly.pdbx_strand_id
1 'polypeptide(L)' 'MSFNVSMTSKVQRNIPRAELLREAVEQYLEKQDRAKDTISSALGLWQDCEEDGMEYQRQLRKEW' A
#
# COMPACT_ATOMS: atom_id res chain seq x y z
N MET A 1 -15.02 -6.41 -19.92
CA MET A 1 -14.17 -5.27 -19.48
C MET A 1 -15.00 -4.38 -18.56
N SER A 2 -15.02 -4.67 -17.25
CA SER A 2 -15.97 -4.06 -16.30
C SER A 2 -15.27 -3.33 -15.16
N PHE A 3 -14.23 -2.55 -15.46
CA PHE A 3 -13.41 -1.94 -14.40
C PHE A 3 -13.90 -0.58 -13.89
N ASN A 4 -14.86 0.06 -14.56
CA ASN A 4 -15.28 1.43 -14.22
C ASN A 4 -16.56 1.54 -13.39
N VAL A 5 -17.32 0.45 -13.19
CA VAL A 5 -18.63 0.51 -12.50
C VAL A 5 -18.48 0.48 -10.96
N SER A 6 -17.40 -0.10 -10.42
CA SER A 6 -17.21 -0.19 -8.96
C SER A 6 -16.75 1.14 -8.34
N MET A 7 -15.78 1.83 -8.96
CA MET A 7 -15.20 3.09 -8.44
C MET A 7 -16.25 4.21 -8.32
N THR A 8 -17.19 4.30 -9.26
CA THR A 8 -18.25 5.32 -9.23
C THR A 8 -19.31 5.06 -8.15
N SER A 9 -19.57 3.79 -7.79
CA SER A 9 -20.50 3.43 -6.71
C SER A 9 -19.99 3.80 -5.32
N LYS A 10 -18.66 3.83 -5.12
CA LYS A 10 -18.03 4.04 -3.81
C LYS A 10 -17.86 5.51 -3.46
N VAL A 11 -17.71 6.39 -4.45
CA VAL A 11 -17.68 7.85 -4.25
C VAL A 11 -19.02 8.38 -3.69
N GLN A 12 -20.12 7.66 -3.93
CA GLN A 12 -21.43 7.96 -3.31
C GLN A 12 -21.60 7.36 -1.90
N ARG A 13 -20.67 6.50 -1.44
CA ARG A 13 -20.70 5.98 -0.07
C ARG A 13 -19.99 6.99 0.83
N ASN A 14 -20.56 7.24 2.01
CA ASN A 14 -20.05 8.16 3.03
C ASN A 14 -18.77 7.60 3.70
N ILE A 15 -17.73 7.33 2.91
CA ILE A 15 -16.47 6.69 3.31
C ILE A 15 -15.38 7.77 3.30
N PRO A 16 -14.47 7.79 4.30
CA PRO A 16 -13.32 8.68 4.28
C PRO A 16 -12.49 8.52 3.00
N ARG A 17 -12.03 9.65 2.45
CA ARG A 17 -11.19 9.72 1.24
C ARG A 17 -9.94 8.84 1.33
N ALA A 18 -9.34 8.71 2.51
CA ALA A 18 -8.17 7.86 2.73
C ALA A 18 -8.45 6.38 2.42
N GLU A 19 -9.64 5.89 2.79
CA GLU A 19 -10.03 4.50 2.53
C GLU A 19 -10.27 4.26 1.04
N LEU A 20 -10.88 5.22 0.33
CA LEU A 20 -11.04 5.16 -1.12
C LEU A 20 -9.68 5.13 -1.84
N LEU A 21 -8.71 5.92 -1.39
CA LEU A 21 -7.37 5.93 -1.95
C LEU A 21 -6.62 4.62 -1.66
N ARG A 22 -6.75 4.08 -0.44
CA ARG A 22 -6.13 2.80 -0.06
C ARG A 22 -6.62 1.66 -0.95
N GLU A 23 -7.93 1.55 -1.13
CA GLU A 23 -8.53 0.52 -1.99
C GLU A 23 -8.15 0.70 -3.46
N ALA A 24 -8.13 1.94 -3.97
CA ALA A 24 -7.75 2.21 -5.36
C ALA A 24 -6.29 1.83 -5.64
N VAL A 25 -5.39 2.12 -4.70
CA VAL A 25 -3.97 1.75 -4.81
C VAL A 25 -3.81 0.23 -4.71
N GLU A 26 -4.46 -0.43 -3.76
CA GLU A 26 -4.42 -1.88 -3.60
C GLU A 26 -4.87 -2.60 -4.87
N GLN A 27 -6.03 -2.24 -5.41
CA GLN A 27 -6.53 -2.81 -6.67
C GLN A 27 -5.62 -2.53 -7.86
N TYR A 28 -5.00 -1.34 -7.91
CA TYR A 28 -4.06 -1.01 -8.98
C TYR A 28 -2.80 -1.88 -8.92
N LEU A 29 -2.29 -2.13 -7.70
CA LEU A 29 -1.13 -2.97 -7.47
C LEU A 29 -1.42 -4.45 -7.71
N GLU A 30 -2.56 -4.98 -7.26
CA GLU A 30 -2.98 -6.37 -7.51
C GLU A 30 -3.08 -6.70 -9.01
N LYS A 31 -3.48 -5.71 -9.81
CA LYS A 31 -3.64 -5.87 -11.27
C LYS A 31 -2.34 -5.82 -12.06
N GLN A 32 -1.31 -5.25 -11.44
CA GLN A 32 0.03 -5.26 -11.99
C GLN A 32 0.69 -6.55 -11.50
N ASP A 33 0.73 -7.59 -12.32
CA ASP A 33 1.45 -8.84 -11.99
C ASP A 33 2.92 -8.57 -11.62
N ARG A 34 3.48 -7.45 -12.11
CA ARG A 34 4.84 -6.96 -11.80
C ARG A 34 4.91 -6.00 -10.61
N ALA A 35 3.81 -5.69 -9.93
CA ALA A 35 3.83 -4.79 -8.78
C ALA A 35 4.73 -5.33 -7.67
N LYS A 36 4.69 -6.65 -7.41
CA LYS A 36 5.60 -7.28 -6.45
C LYS A 36 7.06 -7.03 -6.81
N ASP A 37 7.45 -7.30 -8.05
CA ASP A 37 8.84 -7.14 -8.52
C ASP A 37 9.26 -5.66 -8.55
N THR A 38 8.34 -4.76 -8.93
CA THR A 38 8.60 -3.31 -9.00
C THR A 38 8.71 -2.70 -7.59
N ILE A 39 7.85 -3.11 -6.67
CA ILE A 39 7.89 -2.67 -5.27
C ILE A 39 9.14 -3.22 -4.59
N SER A 40 9.41 -4.52 -4.75
CA SER A 40 10.64 -5.17 -4.31
C SER A 40 11.87 -4.37 -4.79
N SER A 41 11.97 -4.12 -6.08
CA SER A 41 13.06 -3.33 -6.66
C SER A 41 13.12 -1.89 -6.14
N ALA A 42 11.98 -1.26 -5.83
CA ALA A 42 11.92 0.12 -5.35
C ALA A 42 12.30 0.27 -3.87
N LEU A 43 12.12 -0.80 -3.07
CA LEU A 43 12.49 -0.82 -1.65
C LEU A 43 14.01 -0.87 -1.44
N GLY A 44 14.78 -1.22 -2.47
CA GLY A 44 16.24 -1.16 -2.47
C GLY A 44 16.85 -1.99 -1.34
N LEU A 45 17.85 -1.45 -0.64
CA LEU A 45 18.57 -2.13 0.45
C LEU A 45 17.68 -2.56 1.63
N TRP A 46 16.44 -2.06 1.71
CA TRP A 46 15.50 -2.35 2.79
C TRP A 46 14.58 -3.51 2.46
N GLN A 47 14.60 -4.03 1.24
CA GLN A 47 13.77 -5.17 0.85
C GLN A 47 14.10 -6.43 1.68
N ASP A 48 15.38 -6.67 1.93
CA ASP A 48 15.88 -7.87 2.60
C ASP A 48 16.01 -7.70 4.13
N CYS A 49 15.64 -6.53 4.65
CA CYS A 49 15.57 -6.32 6.09
C CYS A 49 14.31 -6.98 6.65
N GLU A 50 14.48 -8.06 7.43
CA GLU A 50 13.35 -8.74 8.10
C GLU A 50 12.66 -7.86 9.15
N GLU A 51 13.33 -6.81 9.63
CA GLU A 51 12.83 -5.94 10.69
C GLU A 51 12.06 -4.75 10.10
N ASP A 52 10.79 -4.59 10.50
CA ASP A 52 9.98 -3.44 10.13
C ASP A 52 10.68 -2.15 10.56
N GLY A 53 10.96 -1.26 9.60
CA GLY A 53 11.62 0.01 9.87
C GLY A 53 10.92 0.87 10.92
N MET A 54 9.59 0.72 11.09
CA MET A 54 8.84 1.40 12.14
C MET A 54 9.04 0.79 13.52
N GLU A 55 9.18 -0.53 13.61
CA GLU A 55 9.54 -1.21 14.86
C GLU A 55 10.98 -0.90 15.24
N TYR A 56 11.91 -0.89 14.29
CA TYR A 56 13.28 -0.44 14.52
C TYR A 56 13.31 0.98 15.12
N GLN A 57 12.57 1.93 14.52
CA GLN A 57 12.46 3.29 15.06
C GLN A 57 11.80 3.34 16.44
N ARG A 58 10.84 2.45 16.72
CA ARG A 58 10.18 2.37 18.02
C ARG A 58 11.13 1.82 19.08
N GLN A 59 11.93 0.81 18.75
CA GLN A 59 12.97 0.23 19.61
C GLN A 59 13.98 1.30 20.00
N LEU A 60 14.52 2.01 19.01
CA LEU A 60 15.50 3.08 19.21
C LEU A 60 15.01 4.17 20.17
N ARG A 61 13.71 4.49 20.12
CA ARG A 61 13.07 5.53 20.95
C ARG A 61 12.72 5.05 22.35
N LYS A 62 12.62 3.74 22.58
CA LYS A 62 12.44 3.17 23.94
C LYS A 62 13.75 3.10 24.70
N GLU A 63 14.87 3.06 23.99
CA GLU A 63 16.22 3.01 24.57
C GLU A 63 16.73 4.39 25.03
N TRP A 64 16.00 5.48 24.72
CA TRP A 64 16.25 6.86 25.15
C TRP A 64 15.14 7.37 26.06
#